data_AF-A0A4S0IIZ8-F1
#
_entry.id   AF-A0A4S0IIZ8-F1
#
_cell.length_a   1.000
_cell.length_b   1.000
_cell.length_c   1.000
_cell.angle_alpha   90.00
_cell.angle_beta   90.00
_cell.angle_gamma   90.00
#
_symmetry.space_group_name_H-M   'P 1'
#
loop_
_entity.id
_entity.type
_entity.pdbx_description
1 polymer ?
#
loop_
_entity_poly.entity_id
_entity_poly.type
_entity_poly.pdbx_seq_one_letter_code
_entity_poly.pdbx_strand_id
1 'polypeptide(L)'
;APGVADTGRLGTGWSVLPDLGDHFYADPFPFWWQDRPFVFVEDYPHAIGKAVISVVAFDSSGVPENPRVVLEEAHHLSYPQVFERDGVIWMLPEASTGGRLKLYRAS
;
A
#
# COMPACT_ATOMS: atom_id res chain seq x y z
N ALA A 1 1.05 -18.22 -22.40
CA ALA A 1 2.35 -17.61 -22.75
C ALA A 1 3.22 -17.57 -21.48
N PRO A 2 4.54 -17.69 -21.58
CA PRO A 2 5.43 -17.54 -20.42
C PRO A 2 5.24 -16.16 -19.77
N GLY A 3 5.20 -16.11 -18.43
CA GLY A 3 4.90 -14.91 -17.66
C GLY A 3 6.14 -14.08 -17.32
N VAL A 4 5.97 -13.03 -16.50
CA VAL A 4 7.08 -12.21 -16.00
C VAL A 4 8.11 -13.07 -15.25
N ALA A 5 7.65 -14.04 -14.46
CA ALA A 5 8.51 -14.96 -13.72
C ALA A 5 9.40 -15.82 -14.63
N ASP A 6 8.90 -16.20 -15.82
CA ASP A 6 9.64 -17.03 -16.78
C ASP A 6 10.58 -16.19 -17.66
N THR A 7 10.21 -14.94 -17.95
CA THR A 7 10.87 -14.12 -18.98
C THR A 7 11.74 -13.00 -18.43
N GLY A 8 11.55 -12.61 -17.16
CA GLY A 8 12.18 -11.43 -16.56
C GLY A 8 11.76 -10.11 -17.22
N ARG A 9 10.70 -10.12 -18.06
CA ARG A 9 10.23 -8.94 -18.81
C ARG A 9 8.81 -8.60 -18.38
N LEU A 10 8.61 -7.37 -17.92
CA LEU A 10 7.28 -6.84 -17.59
C LEU A 10 6.37 -6.75 -18.82
N GLY A 11 6.94 -6.53 -20.00
CA GLY A 11 6.18 -6.26 -21.23
C GLY A 11 5.75 -4.79 -21.32
N THR A 12 4.64 -4.53 -22.01
CA THR A 12 4.05 -3.19 -22.19
C THR A 12 2.72 -3.08 -21.46
N GLY A 13 2.24 -1.86 -21.20
CA GLY A 13 0.95 -1.62 -20.54
C GLY A 13 1.00 -1.50 -19.02
N TRP A 14 2.20 -1.39 -18.46
CA TRP A 14 2.42 -1.08 -17.04
C TRP A 14 2.76 0.40 -16.88
N SER A 15 2.21 1.02 -15.84
CA SER A 15 2.58 2.36 -15.40
C SER A 15 3.37 2.24 -14.11
N VAL A 16 4.43 3.04 -13.99
CA VAL A 16 5.17 3.19 -12.73
C VAL A 16 4.35 4.08 -11.82
N LEU A 17 4.15 3.64 -10.58
CA LEU A 17 3.67 4.50 -9.49
C LEU A 17 4.87 5.33 -9.01
N PRO A 18 4.90 6.65 -9.25
CA PRO A 18 6.04 7.45 -8.83
C PRO A 18 6.05 7.63 -7.31
N ASP A 19 7.24 7.57 -6.72
CA ASP A 19 7.53 8.16 -5.43
C ASP A 19 8.18 9.55 -5.64
N LEU A 20 8.26 10.36 -4.58
CA LEU A 20 8.88 11.69 -4.65
C LEU A 20 10.43 11.65 -4.71
N GLY A 21 11.04 10.46 -4.73
CA GLY A 21 12.49 10.22 -4.75
C GLY A 21 13.13 10.17 -3.37
N ASP A 22 12.39 10.55 -2.33
CA ASP A 22 12.76 10.52 -0.91
C ASP A 22 12.01 9.44 -0.11
N HIS A 23 11.29 8.56 -0.82
CA HIS A 23 10.55 7.44 -0.26
C HIS A 23 10.90 6.16 -1.02
N PHE A 24 10.55 5.00 -0.45
CA PHE A 24 10.34 3.80 -1.26
C PHE A 24 9.04 3.12 -0.83
N TYR A 25 8.39 2.45 -1.80
CA TYR A 25 7.18 1.66 -1.56
C TYR A 25 7.47 0.18 -1.60
N ALA A 26 6.89 -0.55 -0.67
CA ALA A 26 6.92 -2.00 -0.59
C ALA A 26 5.50 -2.55 -0.27
N ASP A 27 5.38 -3.87 -0.34
CA ASP A 27 4.16 -4.61 0.03
C ASP A 27 2.85 -4.02 -0.51
N PRO A 28 2.65 -3.94 -1.83
CA PRO A 28 1.44 -3.37 -2.40
C PRO A 28 0.22 -4.28 -2.14
N PHE A 29 -0.84 -3.70 -1.56
CA PHE A 29 -2.14 -4.31 -1.37
C PHE A 29 -3.22 -3.58 -2.18
N PRO A 30 -3.62 -4.10 -3.35
CA PRO A 30 -4.76 -3.59 -4.10
C PRO A 30 -6.05 -3.74 -3.31
N PHE A 31 -6.87 -2.69 -3.31
CA PHE A 31 -8.16 -2.66 -2.62
C PHE A 31 -9.20 -1.94 -3.47
N TRP A 32 -10.39 -2.51 -3.57
CA TRP A 32 -11.52 -1.91 -4.30
C TRP A 32 -12.57 -1.46 -3.29
N TRP A 33 -12.99 -0.20 -3.39
CA TRP A 33 -14.00 0.37 -2.50
C TRP A 33 -14.85 1.39 -3.24
N GLN A 34 -16.17 1.21 -3.20
CA GLN A 34 -17.15 2.10 -3.87
C GLN A 34 -16.79 2.37 -5.34
N ASP A 35 -16.55 1.30 -6.10
CA ASP A 35 -16.17 1.34 -7.52
C ASP A 35 -14.88 2.11 -7.84
N ARG A 36 -14.02 2.31 -6.82
CA ARG A 36 -12.75 3.00 -6.95
C ARG A 36 -11.58 2.09 -6.56
N PRO A 37 -10.53 2.01 -7.40
CA PRO A 37 -9.30 1.28 -7.05
C PRO A 37 -8.39 2.11 -6.14
N PHE A 38 -7.78 1.40 -5.20
CA PHE A 38 -6.74 1.88 -4.30
C PHE A 38 -5.60 0.87 -4.23
N VAL A 39 -4.41 1.33 -3.88
CA VAL A 39 -3.29 0.47 -3.47
C VAL A 39 -2.76 1.01 -2.15
N PHE A 40 -2.76 0.16 -1.13
CA PHE A 40 -2.06 0.43 0.12
C PHE A 40 -0.62 -0.06 0.00
N VAL A 41 0.32 0.66 0.59
CA VAL A 41 1.75 0.34 0.55
C VAL A 41 2.38 0.51 1.92
N GLU A 42 3.39 -0.31 2.19
CA GLU A 42 4.44 0.08 3.12
C GLU A 42 5.19 1.26 2.49
N ASP A 43 5.15 2.41 3.16
CA ASP A 43 5.75 3.64 2.71
C ASP A 43 6.90 3.99 3.66
N TYR A 44 8.14 4.02 3.15
CA TYR A 44 9.33 4.33 3.93
C TYR A 44 9.89 5.70 3.53
N PRO A 45 9.57 6.78 4.28
CA PRO A 45 10.21 8.08 4.10
C PRO A 45 11.65 8.03 4.61
N HIS A 46 12.62 8.32 3.73
CA HIS A 46 14.06 8.21 4.06
C HIS A 46 14.47 9.13 5.21
N ALA A 47 13.82 10.29 5.33
CA ALA A 47 14.09 11.26 6.38
C ALA A 47 13.69 10.78 7.79
N ILE A 48 12.68 9.91 7.89
CA ILE A 48 12.15 9.41 9.17
C ILE A 48 12.83 8.10 9.57
N GLY A 49 13.26 7.29 8.59
CA GLY A 49 13.97 6.04 8.84
C GLY A 49 13.08 4.90 9.33
N LYS A 50 11.78 4.96 9.06
CA LYS A 50 10.76 4.01 9.52
C LYS A 50 9.56 4.03 8.58
N ALA A 51 8.99 2.86 8.27
CA ALA A 51 7.80 2.83 7.43
C ALA A 51 6.51 3.21 8.17
N VAL A 52 5.59 3.78 7.39
CA VAL A 52 4.18 4.07 7.68
C VAL A 52 3.32 3.35 6.64
N ILE A 53 2.00 3.34 6.82
CA ILE A 53 1.10 2.85 5.78
C ILE A 53 0.51 4.04 5.03
N SER A 54 0.71 4.05 3.72
CA SER A 54 0.12 5.03 2.81
C SER A 54 -0.86 4.35 1.85
N VAL A 55 -1.78 5.13 1.31
CA VAL A 55 -2.70 4.70 0.24
C VAL A 55 -2.54 5.60 -0.98
N VAL A 56 -2.56 4.99 -2.15
CA VAL A 56 -2.69 5.67 -3.44
C VAL A 56 -4.06 5.33 -4.00
N ALA A 57 -4.86 6.35 -4.25
CA ALA A 57 -6.10 6.22 -5.00
C ALA A 57 -5.83 6.40 -6.50
N PHE A 58 -6.69 5.82 -7.32
CA PHE A 58 -6.65 6.02 -8.77
C PHE A 58 -7.91 6.75 -9.21
N ASP A 59 -7.79 7.56 -10.25
CA ASP A 59 -8.94 8.15 -10.92
C ASP A 59 -9.66 7.14 -11.85
N SER A 60 -10.73 7.57 -12.50
CA SER A 60 -11.49 6.73 -13.44
C SER A 60 -10.71 6.31 -14.69
N SER A 61 -9.57 6.96 -14.97
CA SER A 61 -8.68 6.66 -16.09
C SER A 61 -7.49 5.78 -15.67
N GLY A 62 -7.42 5.40 -14.39
CA GLY A 62 -6.32 4.60 -13.84
C GLY A 62 -5.05 5.40 -13.57
N VAL A 63 -5.14 6.73 -13.50
CA VAL A 63 -4.01 7.59 -13.13
C VAL A 63 -3.89 7.62 -11.60
N PRO A 64 -2.69 7.34 -11.03
CA PRO A 64 -2.49 7.41 -9.59
C PRO A 64 -2.53 8.86 -9.09
N GLU A 65 -3.17 9.06 -7.95
CA GLU A 65 -3.11 10.30 -7.17
C GLU A 65 -1.90 10.30 -6.23
N ASN A 66 -1.67 11.42 -5.53
CA ASN A 66 -0.61 11.50 -4.54
C ASN A 66 -0.85 10.51 -3.39
N PRO A 67 0.18 9.75 -2.96
CA PRO A 67 0.11 8.92 -1.77
C PRO A 67 -0.27 9.73 -0.54
N ARG A 68 -1.10 9.12 0.32
CA ARG A 68 -1.53 9.71 1.60
C ARG A 68 -1.27 8.73 2.72
N VAL A 69 -0.56 9.17 3.76
CA VAL A 69 -0.39 8.41 5.01
C VAL A 69 -1.76 8.21 5.66
N VAL A 70 -2.11 6.95 5.95
CA VAL A 70 -3.37 6.54 6.58
C VAL A 70 -3.18 5.91 7.94
N LEU A 71 -1.99 5.40 8.23
CA LEU A 71 -1.64 4.86 9.53
C LEU A 71 -0.16 5.08 9.83
N GLU A 72 0.09 5.73 10.97
CA GLU A 72 1.43 5.96 11.51
C GLU A 72 1.45 5.58 13.00
N GLU A 73 2.52 4.91 13.40
CA GLU A 73 2.80 4.49 14.77
C GLU A 73 4.25 4.83 15.11
N ALA A 74 4.62 4.80 16.39
CA ALA A 74 6.00 5.05 16.82
C ALA A 74 7.03 3.99 16.36
N HIS A 75 6.56 2.89 15.76
CA HIS A 75 7.37 1.78 15.23
C HIS A 75 7.04 1.52 13.75
N HIS A 76 7.89 0.71 13.10
CA HIS A 76 7.78 0.37 11.68
C HIS A 76 6.54 -0.49 11.45
N LEU A 77 5.76 -0.13 10.43
CA LEU A 77 4.59 -0.88 9.97
C LEU A 77 4.85 -1.37 8.54
N SER A 78 4.52 -2.63 8.27
CA SER A 78 4.69 -3.26 6.95
C SER A 78 3.49 -4.14 6.62
N TYR A 79 3.46 -4.71 5.41
CA TYR A 79 2.46 -5.70 4.98
C TYR A 79 0.99 -5.29 5.29
N PRO A 80 0.48 -4.18 4.70
CA PRO A 80 -0.80 -3.57 5.08
C PRO A 80 -2.02 -4.36 4.57
N GLN A 81 -2.25 -5.55 5.11
CA GLN A 81 -3.41 -6.36 4.74
C GLN A 81 -4.70 -5.60 5.05
N VAL A 82 -5.44 -5.26 4.01
CA VAL A 82 -6.68 -4.48 4.07
C VAL A 82 -7.83 -5.28 3.48
N PHE A 83 -9.00 -5.23 4.12
CA PHE A 83 -10.20 -5.90 3.66
C PHE A 83 -11.47 -5.20 4.14
N GLU A 84 -12.57 -5.51 3.47
CA GLU A 84 -13.91 -5.06 3.83
C GLU A 84 -14.65 -6.17 4.58
N ARG A 85 -15.36 -5.80 5.65
CA ARG A 85 -16.27 -6.70 6.34
C ARG A 85 -17.43 -5.91 6.96
N ASP A 86 -18.64 -6.25 6.57
CA ASP A 86 -19.91 -5.71 7.10
C ASP A 86 -20.03 -4.18 6.94
N GLY A 87 -19.63 -3.66 5.78
CA GLY A 87 -19.63 -2.25 5.43
C GLY A 87 -18.46 -1.45 6.01
N VAL A 88 -17.47 -2.13 6.61
CA VAL A 88 -16.37 -1.52 7.35
C VAL A 88 -15.04 -1.96 6.77
N ILE A 89 -14.12 -1.01 6.63
CA ILE A 89 -12.74 -1.29 6.21
C ILE A 89 -11.90 -1.61 7.44
N TRP A 90 -11.16 -2.71 7.35
CA TRP A 90 -10.24 -3.20 8.37
C TRP A 90 -8.84 -3.31 7.81
N MET A 91 -7.84 -3.11 8.67
CA MET A 91 -6.43 -3.24 8.32
C MET A 91 -5.65 -3.98 9.41
N LEU A 92 -4.80 -4.92 9.02
CA LEU A 92 -3.96 -5.73 9.89
C LEU A 92 -2.49 -5.63 9.41
N PRO A 93 -1.77 -4.56 9.74
CA PRO A 93 -0.36 -4.43 9.39
C PRO A 93 0.51 -5.31 10.29
N GLU A 94 1.67 -5.71 9.78
CA GLU A 94 2.76 -6.20 10.61
C GLU A 94 3.47 -5.03 11.31
N ALA A 95 3.99 -5.29 12.50
CA ALA A 95 4.72 -4.33 13.30
C ALA A 95 6.09 -4.89 13.67
N SER A 96 7.16 -4.10 13.50
CA SER A 96 8.52 -4.54 13.85
C SER A 96 8.74 -4.77 15.34
N THR A 97 7.81 -4.32 16.18
CA THR A 97 7.89 -4.42 17.64
C THR A 97 6.56 -4.89 18.24
N GLY A 98 6.62 -5.48 19.43
CA GLY A 98 5.44 -5.78 20.23
C GLY A 98 4.86 -7.19 20.10
N GLY A 99 5.29 -7.98 19.11
CA GLY A 99 4.93 -9.41 18.99
C GLY A 99 3.43 -9.70 18.97
N ARG A 100 2.62 -8.70 18.59
CA ARG A 100 1.16 -8.72 18.60
C ARG A 100 0.67 -8.11 17.30
N LEU A 101 -0.34 -8.74 16.71
CA LEU A 101 -1.07 -8.17 15.59
C LEU A 101 -2.18 -7.25 16.12
N LYS A 102 -2.30 -6.06 15.55
CA LYS A 102 -3.35 -5.09 15.87
C LYS A 102 -4.28 -4.94 14.67
N LEU A 103 -5.57 -5.10 14.90
CA LEU A 103 -6.59 -4.85 13.90
C LEU A 103 -7.08 -3.40 14.02
N TYR A 104 -6.94 -2.64 12.94
CA TYR A 104 -7.40 -1.27 12.81
C TYR A 104 -8.72 -1.22 12.05
N ARG A 105 -9.58 -0.27 12.41
CA ARG A 105 -10.87 -0.02 11.77
C ARG A 105 -10.89 1.39 11.19
N ALA A 106 -11.29 1.55 9.93
CA ALA A 106 -11.52 2.87 9.38
C ALA A 106 -12.72 3.56 10.07
N SER A 107 -12.63 4.88 10.22
CA SER A 107 -13.66 5.72 10.87
C SER A 107 -14.37 6.61 9.88
#